data_AF-A0A936NPB8-F1
#
_entry.id   AF-A0A936NPB8-F1
#
_cell.length_a   1.000
_cell.length_b   1.000
_cell.length_c   1.000
_cell.angle_alpha   90.00
_cell.angle_beta   90.00
_cell.angle_gamma   90.00
#
_symmetry.space_group_name_H-M   'P 1'
#
loop_
_entity.id
_entity.type
_entity.pdbx_description
1 polymer ?
#
loop_
_entity_poly.entity_id
_entity_poly.type
_entity_poly.pdbx_seq_one_letter_code
_entity_poly.pdbx_strand_id
1 'polypeptide(L)'
;MRTLTLGLFVLSLGGTPYAMGAPAQQNKMKACNDQATAKGLGEGKGEERRAFMKECLSAKSTKGGGGKETQQNKMKTCNKEAGEKELKGDARKKFMSDCLSA
;
A
#
# COMPACT_ATOMS: atom_id res chain seq x y z
N MET A 1 29.02 -28.94 -14.85
CA MET A 1 29.42 -30.02 -13.91
C MET A 1 30.70 -29.60 -13.20
N ARG A 2 30.60 -29.09 -11.97
CA ARG A 2 31.66 -29.17 -10.94
C ARG A 2 31.08 -28.67 -9.61
N THR A 3 30.92 -29.61 -8.67
CA THR A 3 31.18 -29.49 -7.21
C THR A 3 30.52 -28.37 -6.40
N LEU A 4 30.05 -28.53 -5.16
CA LEU A 4 29.73 -29.63 -4.25
C LEU A 4 29.26 -28.89 -2.97
N THR A 5 28.12 -29.28 -2.40
CA THR A 5 27.81 -29.37 -0.94
C THR A 5 28.20 -28.29 0.10
N LEU A 6 27.30 -28.22 1.10
CA LEU A 6 27.45 -27.86 2.53
C LEU A 6 27.14 -26.42 2.96
N GLY A 7 26.10 -26.28 3.80
CA GLY A 7 25.88 -25.08 4.59
C GLY A 7 24.48 -24.96 5.21
N LEU A 8 24.03 -26.00 5.92
CA LEU A 8 22.82 -25.96 6.76
C LEU A 8 23.06 -24.98 7.93
N PHE A 9 22.61 -23.72 7.81
CA PHE A 9 22.66 -22.75 8.90
C PHE A 9 21.31 -22.71 9.62
N VAL A 10 21.12 -23.67 10.53
CA VAL A 10 20.05 -23.61 11.54
C VAL A 10 20.55 -22.72 12.67
N LEU A 11 20.11 -21.47 12.70
CA LEU A 11 20.24 -20.60 13.87
C LEU A 11 18.84 -20.28 14.40
N SER A 12 18.35 -21.18 15.24
CA SER A 12 17.20 -20.96 16.11
C SER A 12 17.62 -20.02 17.24
N LEU A 13 17.19 -18.75 17.17
CA LEU A 13 17.15 -17.84 18.31
C LEU A 13 15.69 -17.57 18.66
N GLY A 14 15.33 -17.82 19.91
CA GLY A 14 13.99 -17.70 20.44
C GLY A 14 13.45 -16.26 20.44
N GLY A 15 12.12 -16.19 20.39
CA GLY A 15 11.33 -15.00 20.68
C GLY A 15 9.96 -15.44 21.20
N THR A 16 9.74 -15.24 22.49
CA THR A 16 8.48 -15.33 23.23
C THR A 16 7.36 -14.50 22.58
N PRO A 17 6.07 -14.83 22.84
CA PRO A 17 4.94 -14.34 22.06
C PRO A 17 4.67 -12.86 22.33
N TYR A 18 4.96 -12.00 21.36
CA TYR A 18 4.40 -10.66 21.31
C TYR A 18 2.95 -10.75 20.81
N ALA A 19 2.03 -11.01 21.72
CA ALA A 19 0.64 -10.57 21.55
C ALA A 19 0.62 -9.06 21.77
N MET A 20 0.73 -8.29 20.68
CA MET A 20 0.49 -6.85 20.64
C MET A 20 -0.58 -6.55 19.59
N GLY A 21 -1.54 -5.73 19.99
CA GLY A 21 -2.87 -5.59 19.39
C GLY A 21 -2.87 -5.38 17.87
N ALA A 22 -3.86 -6.01 17.23
CA ALA A 22 -4.11 -5.93 15.81
C ALA A 22 -4.21 -4.46 15.35
N PRO A 23 -3.34 -3.99 14.45
CA PRO A 23 -3.57 -2.71 13.81
C PRO A 23 -4.69 -2.92 12.80
N ALA A 24 -5.81 -2.23 12.99
CA ALA A 24 -7.00 -2.31 12.13
C ALA A 24 -6.70 -2.13 10.62
N GLN A 25 -5.53 -1.56 10.28
CA GLN A 25 -5.03 -1.42 8.91
C GLN A 25 -4.43 -2.71 8.30
N GLN A 26 -3.75 -3.57 9.08
CA GLN A 26 -3.22 -4.87 8.61
C GLN A 26 -4.35 -5.88 8.34
N ASN A 27 -5.43 -5.83 9.14
CA ASN A 27 -6.58 -6.73 9.01
C ASN A 27 -7.32 -6.56 7.68
N LYS A 28 -7.38 -5.35 7.13
CA LYS A 28 -8.12 -5.09 5.88
C LYS A 28 -7.41 -5.63 4.66
N MET A 29 -6.08 -5.50 4.58
CA MET A 29 -5.33 -6.03 3.44
C MET A 29 -5.39 -7.56 3.42
N LYS A 30 -5.26 -8.20 4.60
CA LYS A 30 -5.43 -9.65 4.72
C LYS A 30 -6.85 -10.08 4.34
N ALA A 31 -7.88 -9.41 4.85
CA ALA A 31 -9.28 -9.71 4.51
C ALA A 31 -9.59 -9.51 3.02
N CYS A 32 -9.06 -8.46 2.38
CA CYS A 32 -9.20 -8.25 0.95
C CYS A 32 -8.44 -9.31 0.14
N ASN A 33 -7.30 -9.79 0.63
CA ASN A 33 -6.55 -10.86 0.01
C ASN A 33 -7.30 -12.20 0.11
N ASP A 34 -7.82 -12.52 1.29
CA ASP A 34 -8.63 -13.72 1.56
C ASP A 34 -9.90 -13.70 0.69
N GLN A 35 -10.57 -12.55 0.57
CA GLN A 35 -11.73 -12.39 -0.32
C GLN A 35 -11.36 -12.51 -1.80
N ALA A 36 -10.20 -12.01 -2.22
CA ALA A 36 -9.74 -12.15 -3.61
C ALA A 36 -9.51 -13.63 -3.95
N THR A 37 -8.87 -14.37 -3.05
CA THR A 37 -8.65 -15.82 -3.17
C THR A 37 -9.97 -16.59 -3.16
N ALA A 38 -10.90 -16.24 -2.27
CA ALA A 38 -12.24 -16.83 -2.22
C ALA A 38 -13.07 -16.56 -3.49
N LYS A 39 -12.82 -15.44 -4.18
CA LYS A 39 -13.39 -15.12 -5.50
C LYS A 39 -12.67 -15.81 -6.67
N GLY A 40 -11.70 -16.67 -6.39
CA GLY A 40 -10.93 -17.36 -7.41
C GLY A 40 -10.06 -16.42 -8.25
N LEU A 41 -9.67 -15.26 -7.70
CA LEU A 41 -8.73 -14.29 -8.30
C LEU A 41 -7.27 -14.68 -7.97
N GLY A 42 -6.94 -15.97 -8.15
CA GLY A 42 -5.63 -16.58 -7.92
C GLY A 42 -4.67 -16.43 -9.11
N GLU A 43 -3.62 -17.26 -9.15
CA GLU A 43 -2.57 -17.23 -10.20
C GLU A 43 -3.17 -17.14 -11.61
N GLY A 44 -2.69 -16.18 -12.42
CA GLY A 44 -3.19 -15.88 -13.76
C GLY A 44 -4.19 -14.72 -13.86
N LYS A 45 -4.84 -14.30 -12.76
CA LYS A 45 -5.85 -13.22 -12.74
C LYS A 45 -5.34 -11.92 -12.13
N GLY A 46 -4.10 -11.56 -12.45
CA GLY A 46 -3.39 -10.44 -11.83
C GLY A 46 -4.08 -9.08 -11.99
N GLU A 47 -4.73 -8.83 -13.13
CA GLU A 47 -5.43 -7.57 -13.39
C GLU A 47 -6.76 -7.48 -12.65
N GLU A 48 -7.58 -8.53 -12.72
CA GLU A 48 -8.86 -8.63 -11.98
C GLU A 48 -8.65 -8.60 -10.46
N ARG A 49 -7.59 -9.27 -9.97
CA ARG A 49 -7.19 -9.23 -8.56
C ARG A 49 -6.79 -7.83 -8.13
N ARG A 50 -6.05 -7.08 -8.97
CA ARG A 50 -5.66 -5.69 -8.68
C ARG A 50 -6.87 -4.77 -8.64
N ALA A 51 -7.79 -4.90 -9.58
CA ALA A 51 -9.04 -4.14 -9.60
C ALA A 51 -9.87 -4.43 -8.34
N PHE A 52 -10.07 -5.71 -8.02
CA PHE A 52 -10.78 -6.14 -6.81
C PHE A 52 -10.11 -5.65 -5.52
N MET A 53 -8.79 -5.71 -5.43
CA MET A 53 -8.07 -5.25 -4.25
C MET A 53 -8.16 -3.73 -4.10
N LYS A 54 -8.12 -2.97 -5.22
CA LYS A 54 -8.36 -1.53 -5.22
C LYS A 54 -9.78 -1.22 -4.74
N GLU A 55 -10.78 -1.92 -5.25
CA GLU A 55 -12.19 -1.79 -4.84
C GLU A 55 -12.35 -2.08 -3.34
N CYS A 56 -11.87 -3.24 -2.88
CA CYS A 56 -11.98 -3.70 -1.49
C CYS A 56 -11.26 -2.78 -0.51
N LEU A 57 -10.06 -2.30 -0.88
CA LEU A 57 -9.32 -1.33 -0.08
C LEU A 57 -9.97 0.05 -0.10
N SER A 58 -10.69 0.42 -1.17
CA SER A 58 -11.37 1.73 -1.30
C SER A 58 -12.77 1.77 -0.66
N ALA A 59 -13.49 0.63 -0.58
CA ALA A 59 -14.87 0.53 -0.10
C ALA A 59 -15.10 0.86 1.39
N LYS A 60 -14.03 1.13 2.16
CA LYS A 60 -14.12 1.68 3.53
C LYS A 60 -13.39 3.02 3.69
N SER A 61 -12.78 3.53 2.63
CA SER A 61 -12.15 4.86 2.61
C SER A 61 -13.16 5.96 2.33
N THR A 62 -14.40 5.61 1.98
CA THR A 62 -15.48 6.53 1.63
C THR A 62 -16.54 6.70 2.72
N LYS A 63 -16.35 6.15 3.92
CA LYS A 63 -17.23 6.46 5.06
C LYS A 63 -16.53 6.26 6.40
N GLY A 64 -16.08 7.38 6.97
CA GLY A 64 -15.79 7.50 8.40
C GLY A 64 -14.42 7.01 8.85
N GLY A 65 -13.46 7.93 8.85
CA GLY A 65 -12.24 7.82 9.65
C GLY A 65 -11.22 8.77 9.08
N GLY A 66 -10.84 9.81 9.83
CA GLY A 66 -9.77 10.75 9.50
C GLY A 66 -8.40 10.08 9.38
N GLY A 67 -8.26 9.18 8.40
CA GLY A 67 -6.99 8.63 7.98
C GLY A 67 -6.28 9.73 7.22
N LYS A 68 -5.12 10.16 7.73
CA LYS A 68 -4.11 10.91 6.99
C LYS A 68 -4.25 10.57 5.50
N GLU A 69 -4.55 11.55 4.65
CA GLU A 69 -4.37 11.34 3.22
C GLU A 69 -3.03 10.65 3.07
N THR A 70 -3.03 9.45 2.49
CA THR A 70 -1.76 8.78 2.26
C THR A 70 -0.94 9.76 1.44
N GLN A 71 0.35 9.91 1.76
CA GLN A 71 1.20 10.88 1.08
C GLN A 71 1.12 10.75 -0.45
N GLN A 72 0.85 9.54 -0.97
CA GLN A 72 0.55 9.30 -2.37
C GLN A 72 -0.74 9.95 -2.89
N ASN A 73 -1.82 9.95 -2.11
CA ASN A 73 -3.08 10.60 -2.49
C ASN A 73 -2.91 12.12 -2.52
N LYS A 74 -2.28 12.66 -1.47
CA LYS A 74 -1.95 14.09 -1.38
C LYS A 74 -1.08 14.54 -2.54
N MET A 75 -0.06 13.76 -2.90
CA MET A 75 0.79 14.01 -4.06
C MET A 75 0.02 14.05 -5.38
N LYS A 76 -0.96 13.16 -5.58
CA LYS A 76 -1.79 13.18 -6.78
C LYS A 76 -2.66 14.45 -6.84
N THR A 77 -3.29 14.81 -5.73
CA THR A 77 -4.08 16.04 -5.60
C THR A 77 -3.23 17.28 -5.90
N CYS A 78 -2.08 17.43 -5.23
CA CYS A 78 -1.15 18.54 -5.46
C CYS A 78 -0.66 18.61 -6.92
N ASN A 79 -0.38 17.47 -7.56
CA ASN A 79 0.04 17.48 -8.97
C ASN A 79 -1.09 17.89 -9.92
N LYS A 80 -2.32 17.45 -9.65
CA LYS A 80 -3.50 17.81 -10.43
C LYS A 80 -3.74 19.32 -10.33
N GLU A 81 -3.76 19.86 -9.12
CA GLU A 81 -3.98 21.30 -8.90
C GLU A 81 -2.86 22.15 -9.51
N ALA A 82 -1.61 21.70 -9.44
CA ALA A 82 -0.50 22.38 -10.10
C ALA A 82 -0.67 22.43 -11.62
N GLY A 83 -1.21 21.35 -12.23
CA GLY A 83 -1.53 21.30 -13.65
C GLY A 83 -2.70 22.20 -14.04
N GLU A 84 -3.76 22.22 -13.23
CA GLU A 84 -4.93 23.09 -13.43
C GLU A 84 -4.58 24.58 -13.28
N LYS A 85 -3.61 24.90 -12.42
CA LYS A 85 -3.03 26.24 -12.28
C LYS A 85 -1.93 26.54 -13.29
N GLU A 86 -1.67 25.61 -14.22
CA GLU A 86 -0.61 25.68 -15.23
C GLU A 86 0.78 26.04 -14.69
N LEU A 87 1.05 25.67 -13.43
CA LEU A 87 2.29 26.01 -12.76
C LEU A 87 3.45 25.23 -13.39
N LYS A 88 4.52 25.94 -13.74
CA LYS A 88 5.75 25.39 -14.32
C LYS A 88 6.98 25.93 -13.60
N GLY A 89 8.11 25.24 -13.74
CA GLY A 89 9.38 25.65 -13.12
C GLY A 89 9.29 25.79 -11.60
N ASP A 90 9.89 26.85 -11.07
CA ASP A 90 9.93 27.16 -9.63
C ASP A 90 8.55 27.32 -9.00
N ALA A 91 7.57 27.87 -9.74
CA ALA A 91 6.22 28.07 -9.24
C ALA A 91 5.55 26.73 -8.87
N ARG A 92 5.73 25.69 -9.70
CA ARG A 92 5.21 24.35 -9.40
C ARG A 92 5.92 23.72 -8.22
N LYS A 93 7.24 23.85 -8.11
CA LYS A 93 8.00 23.28 -6.99
C LYS A 93 7.58 23.89 -5.66
N LYS A 94 7.46 25.22 -5.60
CA LYS A 94 7.01 25.93 -4.40
C LYS A 94 5.61 25.48 -4.00
N PHE A 95 4.67 25.51 -4.95
CA PHE A 95 3.31 25.04 -4.73
C PHE A 95 3.25 23.58 -4.24
N MET A 96 4.04 22.69 -4.84
CA MET A 96 4.04 21.27 -4.47
C MET A 96 4.66 21.05 -3.08
N SER A 97 5.68 21.84 -2.70
CA SER A 97 6.25 21.81 -1.35
C SER A 97 5.24 22.29 -0.31
N ASP A 98 4.60 23.44 -0.53
CA ASP A 98 3.55 23.97 0.36
C ASP A 98 2.39 22.99 0.48
N CYS A 99 1.87 22.51 -0.66
CA CYS A 99 0.75 21.58 -0.72
C CYS A 99 1.06 20.26 0.00
N LEU A 100 2.26 19.69 -0.18
CA LEU A 100 2.65 18.42 0.46
C LEU A 100 2.98 18.57 1.95
N SER A 101 3.33 19.76 2.42
CA SER A 101 3.71 20.01 3.83
C SER A 101 2.52 20.21 4.77
N ALA A 102 1.32 20.45 4.23
CA ALA A 102 0.07 20.62 5.00
C ALA A 102 -0.41 19.39 5.81
#